data_AF-A0A2P6MPY6-F1
#
_entry.id   AF-A0A2P6MPY6-F1
#
_cell.length_a   1.000
_cell.length_b   1.000
_cell.length_c   1.000
_cell.angle_alpha   90.00
_cell.angle_beta   90.00
_cell.angle_gamma   90.00
#
_symmetry.space_group_name_H-M   'P 1'
#
loop_
_entity.id
_entity.type
_entity.pdbx_description
1 polymer ?
#
loop_
_entity_poly.entity_id
_entity_poly.type
_entity_poly.pdbx_seq_one_letter_code
_entity_poly.pdbx_strand_id
1 'polypeptide(L)'
;YEVETILDARTHYRQKQYLVRWKGYGPEHDLWIPADNLENSPDLLQAFNQKGNRTQTKRLFLAVSQHEQQSGLELFYTLSTVLSLIGLRKMCS
;
A
#
# COMPACT_ATOMS: atom_id res chain seq x y z
N TYR A 1 -4.17 -28.69 18.00
CA TYR A 1 -3.13 -28.61 16.96
C TYR A 1 -2.27 -27.40 17.24
N GLU A 2 -0.94 -27.54 17.22
CA GLU A 2 -0.02 -26.39 17.38
C GLU A 2 0.15 -25.70 16.02
N VAL A 3 -0.20 -24.42 15.95
CA VAL A 3 0.04 -23.58 14.76
C VAL A 3 1.53 -23.22 14.72
N GLU A 4 2.19 -23.45 13.59
CA GLU A 4 3.60 -23.12 13.41
C GLU A 4 3.77 -21.67 12.97
N THR A 5 3.11 -21.28 11.87
CA THR A 5 3.23 -19.93 11.34
C THR A 5 2.12 -19.59 10.35
N ILE A 6 1.88 -18.29 10.18
CA ILE A 6 1.02 -17.76 9.11
C ILE A 6 1.91 -17.52 7.88
N LEU A 7 1.56 -18.16 6.77
CA LEU A 7 2.31 -18.08 5.53
C LEU A 7 1.84 -16.91 4.65
N ASP A 8 0.53 -16.74 4.54
CA ASP A 8 -0.08 -15.80 3.61
C ASP A 8 -1.40 -15.24 4.15
N ALA A 9 -1.85 -14.12 3.58
CA ALA A 9 -3.10 -13.47 3.94
C ALA A 9 -3.81 -13.01 2.68
N ARG A 10 -5.09 -13.39 2.53
CA ARG A 10 -5.94 -12.98 1.42
C ARG A 10 -7.25 -12.41 1.92
N THR A 11 -7.86 -11.56 1.10
CA THR A 11 -9.24 -11.09 1.33
C THR A 11 -10.16 -11.80 0.35
N HIS A 12 -11.14 -12.55 0.86
CA HIS A 12 -12.12 -13.29 0.05
C HIS A 12 -13.53 -12.97 0.54
N TYR A 13 -14.43 -12.56 -0.37
CA TYR A 13 -15.79 -12.09 -0.05
C TYR A 13 -15.83 -11.06 1.11
N ARG A 14 -14.95 -10.06 1.08
CA ARG A 14 -14.79 -9.02 2.14
C ARG A 14 -14.33 -9.54 3.50
N GLN A 15 -14.00 -10.83 3.63
CA GLN A 15 -13.46 -11.43 4.84
C GLN A 15 -11.96 -11.68 4.68
N LYS A 16 -11.18 -11.37 5.71
CA LYS A 16 -9.75 -11.73 5.74
C LYS A 16 -9.60 -13.20 6.10
N GLN A 17 -8.77 -13.88 5.35
CA GLN A 17 -8.40 -15.28 5.57
C GLN A 17 -6.87 -15.37 5.61
N TYR A 18 -6.38 -16.25 6.46
CA TYR A 18 -4.95 -16.49 6.63
C TYR A 18 -4.64 -17.96 6.34
N LEU A 19 -3.54 -18.19 5.63
CA LEU A 19 -3.04 -19.53 5.38
C LEU A 19 -2.13 -19.95 6.54
N VAL A 20 -2.56 -21.00 7.24
CA VAL A 20 -1.90 -21.47 8.45
C VAL A 20 -1.14 -22.77 8.18
N ARG A 21 0.15 -22.79 8.53
CA ARG A 21 0.97 -24.00 8.58
C ARG A 21 0.89 -24.63 9.97
N TRP A 22 0.62 -25.92 10.02
CA TRP A 22 0.60 -26.69 11.27
C TRP A 22 1.96 -27.32 11.53
N LYS A 23 2.39 -27.30 12.79
CA LYS A 23 3.68 -27.86 13.19
C LYS A 23 3.67 -29.38 13.00
N GLY A 24 4.67 -29.89 12.27
CA GLY A 24 4.82 -31.32 11.99
C GLY A 24 3.92 -31.84 10.85
N TYR A 25 3.20 -30.97 10.15
CA TYR A 25 2.43 -31.33 8.96
C TYR A 25 3.04 -30.68 7.71
N GLY A 26 2.97 -31.42 6.59
CA GLY A 26 3.41 -30.93 5.29
C GLY A 26 2.51 -29.82 4.73
N PRO A 27 2.94 -29.14 3.65
CA PRO A 27 2.20 -28.07 2.99
C PRO A 27 0.82 -28.51 2.46
N GLU A 28 0.61 -29.81 2.28
CA GLU A 28 -0.66 -30.41 1.89
C GLU A 28 -1.77 -30.23 2.96
N HIS A 29 -1.39 -29.94 4.21
CA HIS A 29 -2.32 -29.69 5.31
C HIS A 29 -2.53 -28.19 5.57
N ASP A 30 -1.97 -27.32 4.72
CA ASP A 30 -2.15 -25.87 4.85
C ASP A 30 -3.59 -25.49 4.52
N LEU A 31 -4.25 -24.81 5.46
CA LEU A 31 -5.66 -24.45 5.35
C LEU A 31 -5.87 -22.95 5.51
N TRP A 32 -6.84 -22.43 4.76
CA TRP A 32 -7.31 -21.05 4.86
C TRP A 32 -8.32 -20.93 6.01
N ILE A 33 -7.91 -20.23 7.06
CA ILE A 33 -8.71 -20.02 8.26
C ILE A 33 -9.19 -18.55 8.27
N PRO A 34 -10.44 -18.25 8.64
CA PRO A 34 -10.91 -16.87 8.77
C PRO A 34 -10.13 -16.12 9.86
N ALA A 35 -10.02 -14.79 9.71
CA ALA A 35 -9.35 -13.93 10.67
C ALA A 35 -9.91 -14.06 12.09
N ASP A 36 -11.22 -14.23 12.21
CA ASP A 36 -11.97 -14.42 13.47
C ASP A 36 -11.40 -15.57 14.32
N ASN A 37 -11.07 -16.69 13.67
CA ASN A 37 -10.48 -17.85 14.34
C ASN A 37 -9.05 -17.61 14.85
N LEU A 38 -8.34 -16.65 14.27
CA LEU A 38 -6.96 -16.28 14.64
C LEU A 38 -6.91 -15.10 15.62
N GLU A 39 -8.04 -14.44 15.92
CA GLU A 39 -8.09 -13.38 16.94
C GLU A 39 -7.69 -13.89 18.33
N ASN A 40 -7.89 -15.18 18.60
CA ASN A 40 -7.43 -15.83 19.83
C ASN A 40 -5.91 -16.05 19.90
N SER A 41 -5.14 -15.64 18.89
CA SER A 41 -3.68 -15.82 18.84
C SER A 41 -2.97 -14.59 18.24
N PRO A 42 -2.94 -13.47 19.00
CA PRO A 42 -2.37 -12.20 18.52
C PRO A 42 -0.87 -12.28 18.22
N ASP A 43 -0.14 -13.18 18.88
CA ASP A 43 1.31 -13.38 18.68
C ASP A 43 1.65 -13.78 17.23
N LEU A 44 0.84 -14.67 16.65
CA LEU A 44 1.00 -15.13 15.27
C LEU A 44 0.71 -14.02 14.26
N LEU A 45 -0.33 -13.23 14.49
CA LEU A 45 -0.63 -12.05 13.65
C LEU A 45 0.47 -11.00 13.75
N GLN A 46 1.03 -10.78 14.93
CA GLN A 46 2.13 -9.85 15.12
C GLN A 46 3.37 -10.27 14.33
N ALA A 47 3.76 -11.54 14.42
CA ALA A 47 4.85 -12.10 13.63
C ALA A 47 4.62 -11.97 12.12
N PHE A 48 3.38 -12.15 11.65
CA PHE A 48 3.02 -11.97 10.25
C PHE A 48 3.10 -10.49 9.80
N ASN A 49 2.54 -9.57 10.59
CA ASN A 49 2.56 -8.14 10.29
C ASN A 49 3.99 -7.57 10.24
N GLN A 50 4.88 -8.06 11.13
CA GLN A 50 6.29 -7.68 11.10
C GLN A 50 6.98 -8.06 9.78
N LYS A 51 6.62 -9.20 9.17
CA LYS A 51 7.12 -9.61 7.85
C LYS A 51 6.50 -8.79 6.72
N GLY A 52 5.20 -8.51 6.78
CA GLY A 52 4.45 -7.78 5.73
C GLY A 52 4.82 -6.31 5.57
N ASN A 53 5.23 -5.64 6.66
CA ASN A 53 5.61 -4.21 6.64
C ASN A 53 6.80 -3.92 5.70
N ARG A 54 7.64 -4.92 5.41
CA ARG A 54 8.77 -4.78 4.48
C ARG A 54 8.34 -4.58 3.01
N THR A 55 7.13 -5.02 2.66
CA THR A 55 6.58 -4.95 1.29
C THR A 55 5.76 -3.69 1.07
N GLN A 56 5.07 -3.19 2.11
CA GLN A 56 4.25 -1.98 2.01
C GLN A 56 5.09 -0.70 1.88
N THR A 57 6.26 -0.65 2.53
CA THR A 57 7.19 0.48 2.43
C THR A 57 7.66 0.70 0.98
N LYS A 58 7.76 -0.34 0.15
CA LYS A 58 8.13 -0.18 -1.27
C LYS A 58 7.03 0.50 -2.10
N ARG A 59 5.75 0.24 -1.82
CA ARG A 59 4.62 0.90 -2.49
C ARG A 59 4.39 2.32 -2.00
N LEU A 60 4.53 2.57 -0.69
CA LEU A 60 4.48 3.93 -0.15
C LEU A 60 5.66 4.79 -0.66
N PHE A 61 6.85 4.21 -0.75
CA PHE A 61 8.02 4.91 -1.31
C PHE A 61 7.83 5.24 -2.80
N LEU A 62 7.32 4.31 -3.62
CA LEU A 62 7.00 4.60 -5.03
C LEU A 62 5.93 5.70 -5.18
N ALA A 63 4.91 5.72 -4.32
CA ALA A 63 3.86 6.73 -4.35
C ALA A 63 4.35 8.11 -3.88
N VAL A 64 5.24 8.16 -2.89
CA VAL A 64 5.87 9.42 -2.42
C VAL A 64 6.81 9.99 -3.48
N SER A 65 7.53 9.16 -4.24
CA SER A 65 8.42 9.64 -5.32
C SER A 65 7.68 10.27 -6.52
N GLN A 66 6.39 10.02 -6.72
CA GLN A 66 5.60 10.66 -7.80
C GLN A 66 5.12 12.07 -7.44
N HIS A 67 4.96 12.38 -6.15
CA HIS A 67 4.42 13.67 -5.72
C HIS A 67 5.43 14.83 -5.82
N GLU A 68 6.74 14.54 -5.88
CA GLU A 68 7.78 15.58 -5.90
C GLU A 68 8.12 16.13 -7.29
N GLN A 69 7.51 15.63 -8.38
CA GLN A 69 7.80 16.09 -9.75
C GLN A 69 6.73 17.03 -10.35
N GLN A 70 5.66 17.36 -9.62
CA GLN A 70 4.53 18.14 -10.17
C GLN A 70 4.39 19.57 -9.62
N SER A 71 5.22 19.97 -8.66
CA SER A 71 5.25 21.35 -8.16
C SER A 71 5.99 22.34 -9.07
N GLY A 72 6.66 21.85 -10.12
CA GLY A 72 7.39 22.70 -11.07
C GLY A 72 6.53 23.31 -12.17
N LEU A 73 5.49 22.63 -12.66
CA LEU A 73 4.78 23.05 -13.88
C LEU A 73 3.61 24.02 -13.64
N GLU A 74 2.96 23.97 -12.46
CA GLU A 74 1.87 24.89 -12.12
C GLU A 74 2.33 26.35 -11.98
N LEU A 75 3.62 26.59 -11.70
CA LEU A 75 4.19 27.94 -11.61
C LEU A 75 4.61 28.52 -12.98
N PHE A 76 4.88 27.70 -14.00
CA PHE A 76 5.23 28.19 -15.34
C PHE A 76 4.00 28.47 -16.22
N TYR A 77 2.97 27.62 -16.16
CA TYR A 77 1.75 27.82 -16.95
C TYR A 77 0.92 29.01 -16.45
N THR A 78 0.94 29.27 -15.13
CA THR A 78 0.36 30.48 -14.56
C THR A 78 1.16 31.72 -14.94
N LEU A 79 2.51 31.71 -14.83
CA LEU A 79 3.35 32.86 -15.24
C LEU A 79 3.11 33.27 -16.70
N SER A 80 3.00 32.30 -17.63
CA SER A 80 2.70 32.61 -19.03
C SER A 80 1.34 33.29 -19.21
N THR A 81 0.34 32.91 -18.43
CA THR A 81 -1.02 33.45 -18.54
C THR A 81 -1.12 34.85 -17.94
N VAL A 82 -0.47 35.12 -16.80
CA VAL A 82 -0.48 36.47 -16.20
C VAL A 82 0.37 37.47 -17.00
N LEU A 83 1.46 37.03 -17.65
CA LEU A 83 2.23 37.89 -18.56
C LEU A 83 1.43 38.28 -19.82
N SER A 84 0.57 37.38 -20.33
CA SER A 84 -0.34 37.71 -21.44
C SER A 84 -1.46 38.68 -21.06
N LEU A 85 -1.94 38.65 -19.81
CA LEU A 85 -3.04 39.51 -19.36
C LEU A 85 -2.59 40.91 -18.90
N ILE A 86 -1.31 41.09 -18.54
CA ILE A 86 -0.74 42.40 -18.23
C ILE A 86 -0.20 43.10 -19.51
N GLY A 87 -0.15 42.40 -20.65
CA GLY A 87 0.46 42.84 -21.91
C GLY A 87 -0.44 43.46 -22.98
N LEU A 88 -1.76 43.66 -22.77
CA LEU A 88 -2.65 44.26 -23.78
C LEU A 88 -3.11 45.69 -23.45
N ARG A 89 -2.14 46.58 -23.20
CA ARG A 89 -2.31 48.03 -23.34
C ARG A 89 -0.98 48.63 -23.79
N LYS A 90 -0.80 48.79 -25.11
CA LYS A 90 -0.20 49.97 -25.77
C LYS A 90 0.15 49.71 -27.24
N MET A 91 -0.32 50.64 -28.08
CA MET A 91 0.35 51.25 -29.24
C MET A 91 0.64 50.36 -30.46
N CYS A 92 -0.09 50.58 -31.56
CA CYS A 92 0.25 51.51 -32.65
C CYS A 92 1.26 50.91 -33.65
N SER A 93 0.79 50.53 -34.84
CA SER A 93 1.03 51.24 -36.11
C SER A 93 0.19 50.63 -37.23
#